data_AF-A0A7T6PGB5-F1
#
_entry.id   AF-A0A7T6PGB5-F1
#
_cell.length_a   1.000
_cell.length_b   1.000
_cell.length_c   1.000
_cell.angle_alpha   90.00
_cell.angle_beta   90.00
_cell.angle_gamma   90.00
#
_symmetry.space_group_name_H-M   'P 1'
#
loop_
_entity.id
_entity.type
_entity.pdbx_description
1 polymer ?
#
loop_
_entity_poly.entity_id
_entity_poly.type
_entity_poly.pdbx_seq_one_letter_code
_entity_poly.pdbx_strand_id
1 'polypeptide(L)'
;RDRAHILEGLAIALANIDPIIELIRRAASPAEAKASLIAQAWELGSVSTMLERAGDDAARPEWLEPEFGIRDGHYYLTEQQAQAILDLRLQKLTGMEHEKLLDEYKDLLAEIAELLYILNSPERLMEVIREELEAIKTQYSDERRTEITANTADINIEDLINQEDVVVTLSHQGYVKYQPLSDYEAQRRGGRGKSAARIKEEDFIDRLLVANTHDTILCFSSRGRLYWMKVYQLPEASRGARGRPIVNLLPLEPNERITAILPVREYEEGRHIFMATASGTVKKTALTEFSRPR
;
A
#
# COMPACT_ATOMS: atom_id res chain seq x y z
N ARG A 1 9.23 37.79 -13.48
CA ARG A 1 8.34 38.94 -13.83
C ARG A 1 9.01 40.29 -13.56
N ASP A 2 9.47 40.61 -12.35
CA ASP A 2 10.10 41.93 -12.07
C ASP A 2 11.30 42.28 -12.98
N ARG A 3 12.20 41.32 -13.25
CA ARG A 3 13.31 41.54 -14.19
C ARG A 3 12.83 41.76 -15.63
N ALA A 4 11.84 40.98 -16.07
CA ALA A 4 11.24 41.10 -17.39
C ALA A 4 10.55 42.46 -17.56
N HIS A 5 9.86 42.96 -16.53
CA HIS A 5 9.27 44.31 -16.51
C HIS A 5 10.31 45.41 -16.76
N ILE A 6 11.47 45.36 -16.10
CA ILE A 6 12.53 46.35 -16.35
C ILE A 6 13.10 46.22 -17.76
N LEU A 7 13.35 44.99 -18.23
CA LEU A 7 13.88 44.75 -19.58
C LEU A 7 12.92 45.18 -20.67
N GLU A 8 11.61 45.01 -20.47
CA GLU A 8 10.58 45.49 -21.38
C GLU A 8 10.66 47.01 -21.56
N GLY A 9 10.71 47.77 -20.45
CA GLY A 9 10.89 49.22 -20.50
C GLY A 9 12.20 49.64 -21.17
N LEU A 10 13.29 48.91 -20.95
CA LEU A 10 14.57 49.16 -21.61
C LEU A 10 14.53 48.84 -23.11
N ALA A 11 13.86 47.76 -23.52
CA ALA A 11 13.70 47.38 -24.91
C ALA A 11 12.87 48.42 -25.69
N ILE A 12 11.80 48.91 -25.08
CA ILE A 12 10.96 49.99 -25.63
C ILE A 12 11.76 51.28 -25.73
N ALA A 13 12.61 51.56 -24.73
CA ALA A 13 13.47 52.72 -24.79
C ALA A 13 14.52 52.65 -25.90
N LEU A 14 15.08 51.47 -26.16
CA LEU A 14 16.01 51.26 -27.26
C LEU A 14 15.32 51.34 -28.63
N ALA A 15 14.09 50.86 -28.74
CA ALA A 15 13.29 50.98 -29.97
C ALA A 15 12.92 52.44 -30.30
N ASN A 16 12.77 53.29 -29.28
CA ASN A 16 12.36 54.69 -29.40
C ASN A 16 13.49 55.67 -29.00
N ILE A 17 14.74 55.31 -29.28
CA ILE A 17 15.90 56.02 -28.71
C ILE A 17 15.97 57.50 -29.09
N ASP A 18 15.68 57.86 -30.34
CA ASP A 18 15.76 59.23 -30.83
C ASP A 18 14.76 60.16 -30.09
N PRO A 19 13.44 59.84 -30.02
CA PRO A 19 12.51 60.66 -29.24
C PRO A 19 12.82 60.70 -27.75
N ILE A 20 13.37 59.64 -27.16
CA ILE A 20 13.82 59.64 -25.75
C ILE A 20 14.99 60.61 -25.54
N ILE A 21 16.00 60.59 -26.42
CA ILE A 21 17.13 61.51 -26.36
C ILE A 21 16.65 62.95 -26.51
N GLU A 22 15.74 63.24 -27.44
CA GLU A 22 15.18 64.58 -27.60
C GLU A 22 14.44 65.06 -26.35
N LEU A 23 13.62 64.19 -25.75
CA LEU A 23 12.88 64.50 -24.53
C LEU A 23 13.83 64.79 -23.36
N ILE A 24 14.84 63.95 -23.16
CA ILE A 24 15.86 64.14 -22.11
C ILE A 24 16.64 65.44 -22.35
N ARG A 25 16.99 65.77 -23.60
CA ARG A 25 17.72 67.01 -23.93
C ARG A 25 16.92 68.29 -23.74
N ARG A 26 15.58 68.24 -23.82
CA ARG A 26 14.71 69.41 -23.64
C ARG A 26 14.34 69.65 -22.18
N ALA A 27 14.34 68.62 -21.33
CA ALA A 27 14.02 68.73 -19.92
C ALA A 27 15.09 69.52 -19.14
N ALA A 28 14.68 70.37 -18.19
CA ALA A 28 15.60 71.17 -17.39
C ALA A 28 16.21 70.38 -16.21
N SER A 29 15.60 69.26 -15.81
CA SER A 29 16.08 68.41 -14.72
C SER A 29 15.82 66.92 -14.96
N PRO A 30 16.57 66.00 -14.31
CA PRO A 30 16.31 64.57 -14.39
C PRO A 30 14.91 64.17 -13.90
N ALA A 31 14.38 64.86 -12.88
CA ALA A 31 13.04 64.61 -12.37
C ALA A 31 11.95 64.99 -13.39
N GLU A 32 12.14 66.10 -14.12
CA GLU A 32 11.23 66.53 -15.19
C GLU A 32 11.31 65.59 -16.41
N ALA A 33 12.51 65.14 -16.77
CA ALA A 33 12.70 64.12 -17.82
C ALA A 33 11.97 62.82 -17.45
N LYS A 34 12.13 62.34 -16.21
CA LYS A 34 11.46 61.15 -15.69
C LYS A 34 9.93 61.28 -15.75
N ALA A 35 9.38 62.39 -15.27
CA ALA A 35 7.94 62.65 -15.32
C ALA A 35 7.41 62.69 -16.77
N SER A 36 8.19 63.27 -17.69
CA SER A 36 7.85 63.35 -19.11
C SER A 36 7.88 61.97 -19.79
N LEU A 37 8.86 61.11 -19.45
CA LEU A 37 8.94 59.74 -19.95
C LEU A 37 7.72 58.90 -19.54
N ILE A 38 7.21 59.10 -18.32
CA ILE A 38 6.05 58.38 -17.76
C ILE A 38 4.73 58.89 -18.39
N ALA A 39 4.62 60.20 -18.61
CA ALA A 39 3.39 60.82 -19.12
C ALA A 39 3.14 60.56 -20.62
N GLN A 40 4.19 60.24 -21.38
CA GLN A 40 4.10 60.02 -22.82
C GLN A 40 3.85 58.55 -23.17
N ALA A 41 3.04 58.32 -24.21
CA ALA A 41 2.81 57.01 -24.80
C ALA A 41 3.93 56.65 -25.81
N TRP A 42 4.41 55.41 -25.76
CA TRP A 42 5.51 54.93 -26.61
C TRP A 42 5.06 53.85 -27.60
N GLU A 43 5.68 53.82 -28.77
CA GLU A 43 5.46 52.79 -29.78
C GLU A 43 6.13 51.48 -29.37
N LEU A 44 5.43 50.35 -29.54
CA LEU A 44 5.91 49.03 -29.11
C LEU A 44 7.02 48.48 -30.01
N GLY A 45 7.06 48.88 -31.28
CA GLY A 45 8.08 48.46 -32.24
C GLY A 45 8.25 46.94 -32.32
N SER A 46 9.49 46.46 -32.24
CA SER A 46 9.85 45.03 -32.28
C SER A 46 9.33 44.23 -31.08
N VAL A 47 9.06 44.88 -29.94
CA VAL A 47 8.61 44.25 -28.69
C VAL A 47 7.18 43.73 -28.81
N SER A 48 6.35 44.34 -29.67
CA SER A 48 4.97 43.90 -29.94
C SER A 48 4.90 42.41 -30.33
N THR A 49 5.80 41.99 -31.24
CA THR A 49 5.82 40.61 -31.74
C THR A 49 6.25 39.58 -30.68
N MET A 50 7.02 40.02 -29.67
CA MET A 50 7.46 39.16 -28.58
C MET A 50 6.34 38.97 -27.55
N LEU A 51 5.58 40.03 -27.30
CA LEU A 51 4.44 40.04 -26.37
C LEU A 51 3.26 39.25 -26.90
N GLU A 52 2.93 39.36 -28.20
CA GLU A 52 1.90 38.55 -28.85
C GLU A 52 2.11 37.04 -28.68
N ARG A 53 3.37 36.59 -28.62
CA ARG A 53 3.73 35.18 -28.44
C ARG A 53 3.66 34.71 -26.99
N ALA A 54 4.00 35.58 -26.05
CA ALA A 54 4.01 35.27 -24.62
C ALA A 54 2.62 35.43 -23.98
N GLY A 55 1.74 36.22 -24.60
CA GLY A 55 0.47 36.68 -24.04
C GLY A 55 0.66 38.05 -23.37
N ASP A 56 -0.26 38.97 -23.62
CA ASP A 56 -0.14 40.41 -23.26
C ASP A 56 0.13 40.66 -21.76
N ASP A 57 -0.23 39.72 -20.88
CA ASP A 57 -0.05 39.82 -19.42
C ASP A 57 1.06 38.93 -18.83
N ALA A 58 1.80 38.16 -19.65
CA ALA A 58 2.70 37.13 -19.11
C ALA A 58 3.85 37.71 -18.28
N ALA A 59 4.43 38.84 -18.71
CA ALA A 59 5.54 39.51 -18.05
C ALA A 59 5.09 40.50 -16.96
N ARG A 60 3.79 40.84 -16.92
CA ARG A 60 3.22 41.86 -16.04
C ARG A 60 3.33 41.46 -14.56
N PRO A 61 4.00 42.27 -13.70
CA PRO A 61 4.00 42.03 -12.26
C PRO A 61 2.59 42.20 -11.64
N GLU A 62 2.30 41.46 -10.58
CA GLU A 62 0.97 41.49 -9.92
C GLU A 62 0.65 42.83 -9.25
N TRP A 63 1.68 43.55 -8.79
CA TRP A 63 1.54 44.85 -8.13
C TRP A 63 1.33 46.01 -9.13
N LEU A 64 1.48 45.76 -10.43
CA LEU A 64 1.46 46.82 -11.44
C LEU A 64 0.03 47.30 -11.71
N GLU A 65 -0.23 48.60 -11.50
CA GLU A 65 -1.54 49.19 -11.76
C GLU A 65 -1.91 49.17 -13.26
N PRO A 66 -3.18 48.92 -13.63
CA PRO A 66 -3.64 48.82 -15.03
C PRO A 66 -3.32 50.03 -15.93
N GLU A 67 -2.95 51.16 -15.34
CA GLU A 67 -2.58 52.40 -16.03
C GLU A 67 -1.23 52.30 -16.74
N PHE A 68 -0.37 51.36 -16.34
CA PHE A 68 0.96 51.13 -16.91
C PHE A 68 1.00 49.86 -17.77
N GLY A 69 1.97 49.81 -18.70
CA GLY A 69 2.12 48.73 -19.67
C GLY A 69 1.40 49.02 -21.00
N ILE A 70 0.97 47.98 -21.71
CA ILE A 70 0.29 48.12 -23.00
C ILE A 70 -1.14 48.63 -22.80
N ARG A 71 -1.49 49.72 -23.50
CA ARG A 71 -2.85 50.23 -23.61
C ARG A 71 -3.07 50.85 -25.00
N ASP A 72 -4.15 50.45 -25.66
CA ASP A 72 -4.56 50.98 -26.97
C ASP A 72 -3.40 51.00 -28.00
N GLY A 73 -2.60 49.92 -28.03
CA GLY A 73 -1.46 49.77 -28.94
C GLY A 73 -0.21 50.57 -28.58
N HIS A 74 -0.19 51.27 -27.45
CA HIS A 74 0.95 52.04 -26.95
C HIS A 74 1.42 51.52 -25.59
N TYR A 75 2.67 51.82 -25.22
CA TYR A 75 3.23 51.46 -23.93
C TYR A 75 3.39 52.67 -23.00
N TYR A 76 3.03 52.50 -21.74
CA TYR A 76 3.20 53.49 -20.68
C TYR A 76 4.22 52.99 -19.65
N LEU A 77 5.29 53.78 -19.47
CA LEU A 77 6.39 53.45 -18.58
C LEU A 77 6.04 53.68 -17.11
N THR A 78 6.53 52.81 -16.24
CA THR A 78 6.51 53.01 -14.79
C THR A 78 7.64 53.90 -14.31
N GLU A 79 7.50 54.42 -13.09
CA GLU A 79 8.56 55.21 -12.45
C GLU A 79 9.90 54.45 -12.36
N GLN A 80 9.84 53.15 -12.07
CA GLN A 80 11.02 52.30 -11.95
C GLN A 80 11.70 52.06 -13.31
N GLN A 81 10.92 51.84 -14.38
CA GLN A 81 11.45 51.71 -15.73
C GLN A 81 12.05 53.03 -16.23
N ALA A 82 11.37 54.16 -16.01
CA ALA A 82 11.89 55.48 -16.38
C ALA A 82 13.23 55.76 -15.69
N GLN A 83 13.37 55.40 -14.41
CA GLN A 83 14.65 55.49 -13.70
C GLN A 83 15.71 54.60 -14.36
N ALA A 84 15.39 53.34 -14.66
CA ALA A 84 16.32 52.42 -15.30
C ALA A 84 16.78 52.89 -16.69
N ILE A 85 15.91 53.57 -17.44
CA ILE A 85 16.22 54.19 -18.73
C ILE A 85 17.20 55.36 -18.54
N LEU A 86 16.98 56.22 -17.55
CA LEU A 86 17.90 57.34 -17.24
C LEU A 86 19.27 56.85 -16.76
N ASP A 87 19.32 55.69 -16.11
CA ASP A 87 20.56 55.08 -15.62
C ASP A 87 21.33 54.31 -16.72
N LEU A 88 20.82 54.28 -17.96
CA LEU A 88 21.51 53.66 -19.10
C LEU A 88 22.83 54.36 -19.42
N ARG A 89 23.81 53.56 -19.83
CA ARG A 89 25.12 54.04 -20.29
C ARG A 89 25.22 53.93 -21.80
N LEU A 90 25.94 54.86 -22.44
CA LEU A 90 26.12 54.90 -23.91
C LEU A 90 26.66 53.59 -24.51
N GLN A 91 27.44 52.80 -23.76
CA GLN A 91 27.92 51.49 -24.20
C GLN A 91 26.79 50.49 -24.51
N LYS A 92 25.61 50.66 -23.91
CA LYS A 92 24.42 49.81 -24.11
C LYS A 92 23.67 50.11 -25.41
N LEU A 93 24.09 51.15 -26.14
CA LEU A 93 23.52 51.55 -27.42
C LEU A 93 24.22 50.86 -28.61
N THR A 94 25.23 50.03 -28.37
CA THR A 94 25.84 49.23 -29.43
C THR A 94 24.88 48.13 -29.88
N GLY A 95 24.86 47.81 -31.18
CA GLY A 95 23.94 46.81 -31.73
C GLY A 95 24.03 45.45 -31.02
N MET A 96 25.23 45.03 -30.63
CA MET A 96 25.44 43.77 -29.91
C MET A 96 24.82 43.78 -28.50
N GLU A 97 24.86 44.91 -27.78
CA GLU A 97 24.23 45.00 -26.45
C GLU A 97 22.70 45.08 -26.56
N HIS A 98 22.19 45.68 -27.64
CA HIS A 98 20.76 45.67 -27.94
C HIS A 98 20.25 44.25 -28.20
N GLU A 99 20.94 43.48 -29.04
CA GLU A 99 20.59 42.07 -29.32
C GLU A 99 20.62 41.22 -28.03
N LYS A 100 21.68 41.36 -27.21
CA LYS A 100 21.76 40.64 -25.92
C LYS A 100 20.60 40.94 -24.98
N LEU A 101 20.15 42.19 -24.90
CA LEU A 101 19.02 42.58 -24.06
C LEU A 101 17.71 42.00 -24.57
N LEU A 102 17.51 41.99 -25.89
CA LEU A 102 16.34 41.38 -26.52
C LEU A 102 16.33 39.86 -26.34
N ASP A 103 17.49 39.21 -26.47
CA ASP A 103 17.63 37.77 -26.24
C ASP A 103 17.39 37.44 -24.75
N GLU A 104 17.97 38.20 -23.82
CA GLU A 104 17.71 38.05 -22.37
C GLU A 104 16.21 38.19 -22.07
N TYR A 105 15.55 39.18 -22.66
CA TYR A 105 14.10 39.38 -22.49
C TYR A 105 13.29 38.20 -23.03
N LYS A 106 13.63 37.72 -24.24
CA LYS A 106 12.97 36.58 -24.86
C LYS A 106 13.14 35.29 -24.05
N ASP A 107 14.33 35.04 -23.53
CA ASP A 107 14.61 33.88 -22.68
C ASP A 107 13.81 33.94 -21.39
N LEU A 108 13.72 35.11 -20.76
CA LEU A 108 12.89 35.30 -19.57
C LEU A 108 11.40 35.14 -19.86
N LEU A 109 10.90 35.56 -21.03
CA LEU A 109 9.51 35.30 -21.42
C LEU A 109 9.25 33.80 -21.56
N ALA A 110 10.17 33.05 -22.17
CA ALA A 110 10.07 31.60 -22.29
C ALA A 110 10.12 30.91 -20.92
N GLU A 111 11.00 31.36 -20.03
CA GLU A 111 11.10 30.85 -18.66
C GLU A 111 9.81 31.11 -17.87
N ILE A 112 9.26 32.33 -17.93
CA ILE A 112 8.01 32.66 -17.27
C ILE A 112 6.86 31.80 -17.81
N ALA A 113 6.80 31.56 -19.12
CA ALA A 113 5.78 30.71 -19.72
C ALA A 113 5.87 29.26 -19.22
N GLU A 114 7.07 28.68 -19.15
CA GLU A 114 7.27 27.32 -18.62
C GLU A 114 6.94 27.25 -17.12
N LEU A 115 7.34 28.25 -16.34
CA LEU A 115 7.02 28.34 -14.91
C LEU A 115 5.51 28.48 -14.67
N LEU A 116 4.80 29.23 -15.49
CA LEU A 116 3.33 29.31 -15.40
C LEU A 116 2.68 28.01 -15.85
N TYR A 117 3.24 27.33 -16.85
CA TYR A 117 2.73 26.04 -17.33
C TYR A 117 2.81 24.98 -16.23
N ILE A 118 3.96 24.83 -15.55
CA ILE A 118 4.11 23.89 -14.43
C ILE A 118 3.23 24.25 -13.24
N LEU A 119 3.03 25.54 -12.93
CA LEU A 119 2.17 25.96 -11.82
C LEU A 119 0.68 25.70 -12.09
N ASN A 120 0.24 25.81 -13.35
CA ASN A 120 -1.16 25.60 -13.72
C ASN A 120 -1.50 24.13 -14.03
N SER A 121 -0.51 23.29 -14.38
CA SER A 121 -0.71 21.89 -14.74
C SER A 121 -0.22 20.94 -13.65
N PRO A 122 -1.12 20.31 -12.86
CA PRO A 122 -0.72 19.33 -11.86
C PRO A 122 -0.09 18.08 -12.50
N GLU A 123 -0.45 17.76 -13.75
CA GLU A 123 0.15 16.65 -14.51
C GLU A 123 1.63 16.94 -14.80
N ARG A 124 1.93 18.14 -15.30
CA ARG A 124 3.31 18.56 -15.56
C ARG A 124 4.17 18.55 -14.31
N LEU A 125 3.62 19.02 -13.20
CA LEU A 125 4.32 18.98 -11.90
C LEU A 125 4.65 17.54 -11.48
N MET A 126 3.73 16.59 -11.69
CA MET A 126 3.96 15.18 -11.37
C MET A 126 5.01 14.52 -12.28
N GLU A 127 5.06 14.91 -13.56
CA GLU A 127 6.13 14.49 -14.48
C GLU A 127 7.50 14.93 -13.97
N VAL A 128 7.64 16.21 -13.61
CA VAL A 128 8.91 16.75 -13.09
C VAL A 128 9.33 16.02 -11.80
N ILE A 129 8.39 15.77 -10.87
CA ILE A 129 8.67 14.99 -9.66
C ILE A 129 9.18 13.59 -10.02
N ARG A 130 8.56 12.92 -10.99
CA ARG A 130 8.99 11.58 -11.43
C ARG A 130 10.39 11.62 -12.02
N GLU A 131 10.66 12.57 -12.93
CA GLU A 131 11.97 12.75 -13.57
C GLU A 131 13.06 12.97 -12.52
N GLU A 132 12.82 13.82 -11.53
CA GLU A 132 13.76 14.07 -10.42
C GLU A 132 13.97 12.82 -9.55
N LEU A 133 12.90 12.09 -9.21
CA LEU A 133 13.01 10.85 -8.42
C LEU A 133 13.78 9.75 -9.19
N GLU A 134 13.57 9.65 -10.50
CA GLU A 134 14.31 8.73 -11.36
C GLU A 134 15.79 9.12 -11.48
N ALA A 135 16.08 10.42 -11.59
CA ALA A 135 17.45 10.93 -11.57
C ALA A 135 18.15 10.63 -10.24
N ILE A 136 17.49 10.89 -9.10
CA ILE A 136 18.01 10.58 -7.76
C ILE A 136 18.23 9.08 -7.60
N LYS A 137 17.24 8.26 -7.99
CA LYS A 137 17.35 6.79 -7.95
C LYS A 137 18.57 6.32 -8.74
N THR A 138 18.80 6.89 -9.91
CA THR A 138 19.94 6.50 -10.78
C THR A 138 21.28 6.98 -10.20
N GLN A 139 21.34 8.22 -9.71
CA GLN A 139 22.57 8.81 -9.18
C GLN A 139 23.02 8.16 -7.87
N TYR A 140 22.07 7.75 -7.03
CA TYR A 140 22.32 7.19 -5.70
C TYR A 140 21.93 5.71 -5.57
N SER A 141 21.84 4.98 -6.68
CA SER A 141 21.54 3.54 -6.66
C SER A 141 22.66 2.76 -6.01
N ASP A 142 22.33 1.87 -5.09
CA ASP A 142 23.22 0.83 -4.58
C ASP A 142 22.54 -0.54 -4.57
N GLU A 143 23.35 -1.60 -4.54
CA GLU A 143 22.82 -2.96 -4.42
C GLU A 143 22.33 -3.22 -3.00
N ARG A 144 21.20 -3.92 -2.88
CA ARG A 144 20.66 -4.33 -1.60
C ARG A 144 21.64 -5.29 -0.92
N ARG A 145 22.19 -4.87 0.21
CA ARG A 145 23.20 -5.64 0.98
C ARG A 145 22.61 -6.81 1.78
N THR A 146 21.35 -6.71 2.18
CA THR A 146 20.68 -7.70 3.05
C THR A 146 19.78 -8.62 2.25
N GLU A 147 19.72 -9.90 2.59
CA GLU A 147 18.76 -10.85 2.00
C GLU A 147 17.52 -11.00 2.91
N ILE A 148 16.31 -11.04 2.35
CA ILE A 148 15.12 -11.46 3.13
C ILE A 148 14.97 -12.95 2.93
N THR A 149 15.35 -13.72 3.95
CA THR A 149 15.02 -15.13 4.02
C THR A 149 13.57 -15.27 4.45
N ALA A 150 12.73 -15.90 3.63
CA ALA A 150 11.40 -16.33 4.02
C ALA A 150 11.49 -17.55 4.97
N ASN A 151 12.15 -17.39 6.11
CA ASN A 151 12.01 -18.32 7.24
C ASN A 151 10.75 -17.92 8.00
N THR A 152 9.61 -18.23 7.41
CA THR A 152 8.48 -18.67 8.24
C THR A 152 8.99 -19.95 8.88
N ALA A 153 9.31 -19.95 10.18
CA ALA A 153 9.17 -21.20 10.90
C ALA A 153 7.73 -21.62 10.64
N ASP A 154 7.52 -22.69 9.87
CA ASP A 154 6.20 -23.31 9.76
C ASP A 154 5.83 -23.78 11.16
N ILE A 155 5.28 -22.86 11.98
CA ILE A 155 4.68 -23.19 13.25
C ILE A 155 3.50 -24.06 12.86
N ASN A 156 3.69 -25.37 12.92
CA ASN A 156 2.60 -26.28 12.72
C ASN A 156 1.63 -26.04 13.86
N ILE A 157 0.32 -26.09 13.60
CA ILE A 157 -0.69 -25.95 14.64
C ILE A 157 -0.43 -26.94 15.80
N GLU A 158 0.20 -28.08 15.50
CA GLU A 158 0.69 -29.06 16.47
C GLU A 158 1.67 -28.44 17.50
N ASP A 159 2.58 -27.54 17.10
CA ASP A 159 3.56 -26.90 17.99
C ASP A 159 2.93 -25.89 18.98
N LEU A 160 1.69 -25.47 18.72
CA LEU A 160 0.92 -24.57 19.60
C LEU A 160 0.05 -25.33 20.63
N ILE A 161 -0.02 -26.65 20.53
CA ILE A 161 -0.89 -27.48 21.37
C ILE A 161 -0.05 -28.16 22.44
N ASN A 162 -0.50 -28.15 23.68
CA ASN A 162 0.22 -28.83 24.75
C ASN A 162 0.07 -30.35 24.64
N GLN A 163 1.15 -31.08 24.87
CA GLN A 163 1.12 -32.53 25.04
C GLN A 163 0.56 -32.88 26.42
N GLU A 164 -0.65 -33.42 26.45
CA GLU A 164 -1.30 -33.86 27.69
C GLU A 164 -2.13 -35.12 27.46
N ASP A 165 -2.32 -35.90 28.52
CA ASP A 165 -3.13 -37.11 28.49
C ASP A 165 -4.60 -36.76 28.64
N VAL A 166 -5.38 -37.13 27.62
CA VAL A 166 -6.81 -36.84 27.51
C VAL A 166 -7.62 -38.12 27.39
N VAL A 167 -8.86 -38.05 27.83
CA VAL A 167 -9.85 -39.12 27.66
C VAL A 167 -10.69 -38.80 26.42
N VAL A 168 -10.60 -39.66 25.42
CA VAL A 168 -11.44 -39.59 24.22
C VAL A 168 -12.66 -40.49 24.42
N THR A 169 -13.84 -39.93 24.19
CA THR A 169 -15.11 -40.66 24.30
C THR A 169 -15.89 -40.60 23.00
N LEU A 170 -16.42 -41.76 22.58
CA LEU A 170 -17.36 -41.88 21.46
C LEU A 170 -18.71 -42.40 22.00
N SER A 171 -19.78 -41.69 21.68
CA SER A 171 -21.14 -42.08 22.05
C SER A 171 -21.79 -43.01 21.02
N HIS A 172 -22.87 -43.69 21.41
CA HIS A 172 -23.62 -44.58 20.52
C HIS A 172 -24.25 -43.82 19.33
N GLN A 173 -24.70 -42.57 19.54
CA GLN A 173 -25.18 -41.69 18.47
C GLN A 173 -24.05 -41.10 17.60
N GLY A 174 -22.79 -41.49 17.85
CA GLY A 174 -21.65 -41.07 17.05
C GLY A 174 -21.12 -39.68 17.40
N TYR A 175 -21.36 -39.17 18.61
CA TYR A 175 -20.69 -37.97 19.08
C TYR A 175 -19.31 -38.30 19.64
N VAL A 176 -18.32 -37.52 19.24
CA VAL A 176 -16.94 -37.66 19.70
C VAL A 176 -16.49 -36.37 20.38
N LYS A 177 -15.71 -36.53 21.44
CA LYS A 177 -15.02 -35.45 22.15
C LYS A 177 -13.79 -35.99 22.87
N TYR A 178 -12.88 -35.10 23.22
CA TYR A 178 -11.89 -35.36 24.26
C TYR A 178 -12.05 -34.39 25.43
N GLN A 179 -11.53 -34.79 26.58
CA GLN A 179 -11.47 -33.98 27.79
C GLN A 179 -10.21 -34.32 28.57
N PRO A 180 -9.63 -33.39 29.35
CA PRO A 180 -8.48 -33.67 30.22
C PRO A 180 -8.78 -34.81 31.19
N LEU A 181 -7.77 -35.63 31.50
CA LEU A 181 -7.92 -36.75 32.45
C LEU A 181 -8.38 -36.28 33.84
N SER A 182 -7.93 -35.10 34.28
CA SER A 182 -8.33 -34.45 35.53
C SER A 182 -9.83 -34.22 35.66
N ASP A 183 -10.52 -33.94 34.55
CA ASP A 183 -11.96 -33.68 34.52
C ASP A 183 -12.77 -34.98 34.55
N TYR A 184 -12.14 -36.09 34.14
CA TYR A 184 -12.75 -37.41 34.12
C TYR A 184 -12.53 -38.20 35.42
N GLU A 185 -11.52 -37.86 36.23
CA GLU A 185 -11.30 -38.48 37.54
C GLU A 185 -12.49 -38.24 38.48
N ALA A 186 -13.40 -39.22 38.53
CA ALA A 186 -14.50 -39.23 39.47
C ALA A 186 -14.12 -39.98 40.74
N GLN A 187 -13.92 -39.21 41.81
CA GLN A 187 -14.32 -39.45 43.19
C GLN A 187 -14.54 -40.94 43.57
N ARG A 188 -13.57 -41.52 44.30
CA ARG A 188 -13.70 -42.79 45.02
C ARG A 188 -14.99 -42.82 45.87
N ARG A 189 -16.07 -43.41 45.35
CA ARG A 189 -17.14 -44.12 46.08
C ARG A 189 -18.25 -44.53 45.09
N GLY A 190 -18.53 -45.83 45.04
CA GLY A 190 -19.66 -46.38 44.29
C GLY A 190 -20.98 -45.71 44.73
N GLY A 191 -21.68 -45.13 43.76
CA GLY A 191 -22.98 -44.54 43.95
C GLY A 191 -23.72 -44.50 42.61
N ARG A 192 -24.50 -45.56 42.34
CA ARG A 192 -25.65 -45.43 41.42
C ARG A 192 -26.63 -44.47 42.10
N GLY A 193 -26.70 -43.22 41.63
CA GLY A 193 -27.77 -42.31 42.05
C GLY A 193 -27.34 -40.86 42.26
N LYS A 194 -27.46 -40.05 41.22
CA LYS A 194 -27.98 -38.69 41.31
C LYS A 194 -28.98 -38.51 40.17
N SER A 195 -30.24 -38.36 40.57
CA SER A 195 -31.48 -38.07 39.83
C SER A 195 -31.39 -37.88 38.32
N ALA A 196 -31.98 -38.83 37.59
CA ALA A 196 -32.21 -38.79 36.15
C ALA A 196 -33.16 -37.64 35.78
N ALA A 197 -32.60 -36.58 35.21
CA ALA A 197 -33.37 -35.52 34.56
C ALA A 197 -33.68 -35.95 33.12
N ARG A 198 -34.98 -36.04 32.82
CA ARG A 198 -35.62 -36.05 31.48
C ARG A 198 -34.90 -36.88 30.42
N ILE A 199 -35.29 -38.16 30.37
CA ILE A 199 -35.05 -39.10 29.28
C ILE A 199 -35.58 -38.50 27.96
N LYS A 200 -34.68 -37.94 27.16
CA LYS A 200 -34.71 -38.10 25.70
C LYS A 200 -33.55 -39.03 25.40
N GLU A 201 -33.87 -40.31 25.22
CA GLU A 201 -33.00 -41.40 24.76
C GLU A 201 -31.53 -41.24 25.19
N GLU A 202 -31.18 -41.79 26.36
CA GLU A 202 -29.83 -41.67 26.91
C GLU A 202 -28.78 -42.20 25.92
N ASP A 203 -28.10 -41.28 25.26
CA ASP A 203 -26.90 -41.56 24.48
C ASP A 203 -25.79 -41.95 25.46
N PHE A 204 -25.38 -43.22 25.40
CA PHE A 204 -24.35 -43.78 26.27
C PHE A 204 -22.99 -43.78 25.56
N ILE A 205 -21.93 -43.86 26.35
CA ILE A 205 -20.56 -43.96 25.82
C ILE A 205 -20.35 -45.39 25.31
N ASP A 206 -20.12 -45.53 24.00
CA ASP A 206 -19.83 -46.81 23.35
C ASP A 206 -18.34 -47.15 23.50
N ARG A 207 -17.46 -46.15 23.37
CA ARG A 207 -16.01 -46.31 23.51
C ARG A 207 -15.38 -45.23 24.37
N LEU A 208 -14.41 -45.64 25.16
CA LEU A 208 -13.56 -44.76 25.96
C LEU A 208 -12.11 -45.23 25.83
N LEU A 209 -11.21 -44.29 25.56
CA LEU A 209 -9.77 -44.53 25.48
C LEU A 209 -9.01 -43.35 26.07
N VAL A 210 -7.80 -43.62 26.56
CA VAL A 210 -6.84 -42.60 27.02
C VAL A 210 -5.76 -42.49 25.96
N ALA A 211 -5.46 -41.26 25.54
CA ALA A 211 -4.45 -40.97 24.51
C ALA A 211 -3.83 -39.59 24.78
N ASN A 212 -2.65 -39.35 24.22
CA ASN A 212 -2.06 -38.01 24.22
C ASN A 212 -2.68 -37.14 23.12
N THR A 213 -2.76 -35.82 23.32
CA THR A 213 -3.26 -34.87 22.30
C THR A 213 -2.56 -35.00 20.94
N HIS A 214 -1.29 -35.42 20.93
CA HIS A 214 -0.47 -35.55 19.71
C HIS A 214 -0.49 -36.96 19.10
N ASP A 215 -1.12 -37.93 19.78
CA ASP A 215 -1.26 -39.28 19.24
C ASP A 215 -2.16 -39.28 18.01
N THR A 216 -1.93 -40.24 17.11
CA THR A 216 -2.82 -40.48 15.97
C THR A 216 -3.86 -41.51 16.37
N ILE A 217 -5.14 -41.19 16.19
CA ILE A 217 -6.22 -42.15 16.35
C ILE A 217 -6.62 -42.74 14.99
N LEU A 218 -6.69 -44.07 14.96
CA LEU A 218 -7.13 -44.87 13.82
C LEU A 218 -8.61 -45.19 13.98
N CYS A 219 -9.44 -44.58 13.14
CA CYS A 219 -10.89 -44.76 13.14
C CYS A 219 -11.29 -45.78 12.07
N PHE A 220 -11.70 -46.97 12.50
CA PHE A 220 -12.14 -48.05 11.61
C PHE A 220 -13.65 -47.96 11.38
N SER A 221 -14.06 -48.03 10.13
CA SER A 221 -15.49 -47.97 9.76
C SER A 221 -16.11 -49.36 9.58
N SER A 222 -17.44 -49.41 9.62
CA SER A 222 -18.22 -50.62 9.34
C SER A 222 -18.10 -51.10 7.89
N ARG A 223 -17.59 -50.25 6.97
CA ARG A 223 -17.29 -50.60 5.58
C ARG A 223 -15.84 -51.07 5.38
N GLY A 224 -15.07 -51.19 6.46
CA GLY A 224 -13.66 -51.59 6.41
C GLY A 224 -12.73 -50.47 5.90
N ARG A 225 -13.18 -49.20 5.94
CA ARG A 225 -12.34 -48.04 5.66
C ARG A 225 -11.62 -47.63 6.94
N LEU A 226 -10.45 -47.02 6.78
CA LEU A 226 -9.65 -46.46 7.85
C LEU A 226 -9.53 -44.95 7.64
N TYR A 227 -9.67 -44.21 8.74
CA TYR A 227 -9.40 -42.79 8.79
C TYR A 227 -8.36 -42.48 9.87
N TRP A 228 -7.49 -41.52 9.58
CA TRP A 228 -6.48 -41.03 10.50
C TRP A 228 -6.87 -39.63 10.95
N MET A 229 -6.78 -39.37 12.25
CA MET A 229 -6.84 -38.01 12.76
C MET A 229 -5.97 -37.89 14.01
N LYS A 230 -5.47 -36.68 14.27
CA LYS A 230 -4.79 -36.37 15.53
C LYS A 230 -5.82 -36.16 16.63
N VAL A 231 -5.49 -36.52 17.87
CA VAL A 231 -6.42 -36.37 19.00
C VAL A 231 -6.84 -34.91 19.18
N TYR A 232 -5.92 -33.95 19.04
CA TYR A 232 -6.24 -32.52 19.17
C TYR A 232 -7.24 -31.98 18.12
N GLN A 233 -7.45 -32.69 17.01
CA GLN A 233 -8.43 -32.29 15.97
C GLN A 233 -9.86 -32.62 16.37
N LEU A 234 -10.05 -33.46 17.39
CA LEU A 234 -11.36 -33.70 17.98
C LEU A 234 -11.84 -32.43 18.75
N PRO A 235 -13.13 -32.29 19.05
CA PRO A 235 -13.59 -31.17 19.86
C PRO A 235 -13.26 -31.43 21.34
N GLU A 236 -12.60 -30.46 21.97
CA GLU A 236 -12.51 -30.40 23.43
C GLU A 236 -13.89 -30.06 23.99
N ALA A 237 -14.38 -30.82 24.97
CA ALA A 237 -15.66 -30.53 25.59
C ALA A 237 -15.74 -31.08 27.03
N SER A 238 -16.38 -30.30 27.90
CA SER A 238 -16.58 -30.69 29.30
C SER A 238 -17.43 -31.96 29.46
N ARG A 239 -17.37 -32.56 30.65
CA ARG A 239 -18.07 -33.82 30.97
C ARG A 239 -19.55 -33.84 30.58
N GLY A 240 -20.28 -32.75 30.79
CA GLY A 240 -21.72 -32.64 30.52
C GLY A 240 -22.09 -32.29 29.06
N ALA A 241 -21.13 -31.89 28.23
CA ALA A 241 -21.36 -31.56 26.83
C ALA A 241 -21.35 -32.82 25.95
N ARG A 242 -22.14 -32.83 24.87
CA ARG A 242 -22.24 -34.01 23.99
C ARG A 242 -21.06 -34.17 23.02
N GLY A 243 -20.31 -33.10 22.72
CA GLY A 243 -19.26 -33.13 21.70
C GLY A 243 -19.81 -32.81 20.30
N ARG A 244 -19.11 -33.24 19.24
CA ARG A 244 -19.57 -33.08 17.84
C ARG A 244 -19.81 -34.43 17.17
N PRO A 245 -20.77 -34.53 16.24
CA PRO A 245 -20.96 -35.75 15.45
C PRO A 245 -19.69 -36.10 14.65
N ILE A 246 -19.25 -37.35 14.70
CA ILE A 246 -18.04 -37.84 14.02
C ILE A 246 -18.15 -37.76 12.50
N VAL A 247 -19.37 -37.84 11.96
CA VAL A 247 -19.70 -37.66 10.53
C VAL A 247 -19.35 -36.26 10.00
N ASN A 248 -19.21 -35.26 10.90
CA ASN A 248 -18.80 -33.91 10.50
C ASN A 248 -17.27 -33.75 10.48
N LEU A 249 -16.55 -34.67 11.11
CA LEU A 249 -15.09 -34.63 11.22
C LEU A 249 -14.42 -35.56 10.21
N LEU A 250 -15.10 -36.64 9.83
CA LEU A 250 -14.61 -37.64 8.89
C LEU A 250 -15.55 -37.74 7.68
N PRO A 251 -15.03 -37.90 6.44
CA PRO A 251 -15.84 -38.06 5.25
C PRO A 251 -16.42 -39.49 5.19
N LEU A 252 -17.48 -39.72 5.97
CA LEU A 252 -18.21 -40.99 6.06
C LEU A 252 -19.32 -41.04 4.99
N GLU A 253 -19.50 -42.21 4.37
CA GLU A 253 -20.58 -42.43 3.42
C GLU A 253 -21.94 -42.65 4.14
N PRO A 254 -23.08 -42.52 3.44
CA PRO A 254 -24.39 -42.75 4.06
C PRO A 254 -24.50 -44.16 4.65
N ASN A 255 -24.91 -44.28 5.92
CA ASN A 255 -24.96 -45.53 6.71
C ASN A 255 -23.59 -46.16 7.06
N GLU A 256 -22.49 -45.40 6.96
CA GLU A 256 -21.20 -45.79 7.49
C GLU A 256 -21.05 -45.32 8.95
N ARG A 257 -20.64 -46.23 9.85
CA ARG A 257 -20.36 -45.91 11.26
C ARG A 257 -18.96 -46.32 11.65
N ILE A 258 -18.37 -45.63 12.61
CA ILE A 258 -17.10 -46.04 13.20
C ILE A 258 -17.33 -47.20 14.18
N THR A 259 -16.58 -48.29 14.01
CA THR A 259 -16.69 -49.53 14.81
C THR A 259 -15.67 -49.57 15.94
N ALA A 260 -14.47 -49.05 15.70
CA ALA A 260 -13.37 -49.01 16.67
C ALA A 260 -12.50 -47.77 16.44
N ILE A 261 -11.98 -47.23 17.54
CA ILE A 261 -10.96 -46.18 17.55
C ILE A 261 -9.76 -46.74 18.30
N LEU A 262 -8.58 -46.74 17.67
CA LEU A 262 -7.34 -47.21 18.29
C LEU A 262 -6.33 -46.07 18.35
N PRO A 263 -5.85 -45.65 19.55
CA PRO A 263 -4.78 -44.68 19.66
C PRO A 263 -3.43 -45.33 19.31
N VAL A 264 -2.65 -44.64 18.49
CA VAL A 264 -1.31 -45.05 18.07
C VAL A 264 -0.36 -43.89 18.31
N ARG A 265 0.55 -44.10 19.26
CA ARG A 265 1.65 -43.18 19.58
C ARG A 265 2.85 -43.41 18.66
N GLU A 266 3.27 -44.68 18.55
CA GLU A 266 4.38 -45.11 17.70
C GLU A 266 3.99 -46.34 16.89
N TYR A 267 4.45 -46.38 15.63
CA TYR A 267 4.21 -47.49 14.71
C TYR A 267 5.28 -48.59 14.90
N GLU A 268 5.24 -49.26 16.04
CA GLU A 268 6.21 -50.30 16.40
C GLU A 268 6.11 -51.55 15.51
N GLU A 269 7.26 -52.09 15.11
CA GLU A 269 7.37 -53.40 14.45
C GLU A 269 6.94 -54.52 15.41
N GLY A 270 6.26 -55.54 14.88
CA GLY A 270 5.75 -56.67 15.65
C GLY A 270 4.34 -56.49 16.23
N ARG A 271 3.80 -55.27 16.27
CA ARG A 271 2.38 -55.03 16.57
C ARG A 271 1.51 -55.23 15.33
N HIS A 272 0.34 -55.83 15.53
CA HIS A 272 -0.60 -56.13 14.47
C HIS A 272 -1.99 -55.66 14.84
N ILE A 273 -2.71 -55.08 13.88
CA ILE A 273 -4.13 -54.77 14.03
C ILE A 273 -4.92 -55.99 13.57
N PHE A 274 -5.66 -56.59 14.50
CA PHE A 274 -6.55 -57.71 14.24
C PHE A 274 -7.97 -57.21 14.00
N MET A 275 -8.53 -57.59 12.85
CA MET A 275 -9.87 -57.22 12.41
C MET A 275 -10.70 -58.49 12.21
N ALA A 276 -11.98 -58.41 12.52
CA ALA A 276 -12.94 -59.50 12.33
C ALA A 276 -14.22 -58.97 11.68
N THR A 277 -14.79 -59.75 10.76
CA THR A 277 -16.08 -59.45 10.12
C THR A 277 -17.20 -60.30 10.71
N ALA A 278 -18.45 -59.86 10.51
CA ALA A 278 -19.62 -60.62 10.93
C ALA A 278 -19.76 -61.99 10.24
N SER A 279 -19.11 -62.19 9.08
CA SER A 279 -19.08 -63.47 8.35
C SER A 279 -18.02 -64.45 8.86
N GLY A 280 -17.33 -64.12 9.96
CA GLY A 280 -16.28 -64.96 10.55
C GLY A 280 -14.93 -64.88 9.84
N THR A 281 -14.76 -63.98 8.87
CA THR A 281 -13.46 -63.72 8.24
C THR A 281 -12.63 -62.83 9.13
N VAL A 282 -11.40 -63.24 9.43
CA VAL A 282 -10.45 -62.45 10.23
C VAL A 282 -9.27 -62.04 9.38
N LYS A 283 -8.73 -60.84 9.65
CA LYS A 283 -7.54 -60.31 8.99
C LYS A 283 -6.63 -59.66 10.02
N LYS A 284 -5.34 -59.95 9.95
CA LYS A 284 -4.31 -59.21 10.70
C LYS A 284 -3.42 -58.45 9.73
N THR A 285 -3.09 -57.22 10.07
CA THR A 285 -2.20 -56.37 9.28
C THR A 285 -1.17 -55.74 10.21
N ALA A 286 0.08 -55.62 9.77
CA ALA A 286 1.15 -55.02 10.58
C ALA A 286 0.84 -53.54 10.86
N LEU A 287 1.14 -53.08 12.08
CA LEU A 287 0.88 -51.69 12.49
C LEU A 287 1.62 -50.68 11.58
N THR A 288 2.83 -51.03 11.14
CA THR A 288 3.67 -50.21 10.26
C THR A 288 3.03 -49.89 8.92
N GLU A 289 2.12 -50.73 8.39
CA GLU A 289 1.39 -50.45 7.15
C GLU A 289 0.42 -49.26 7.29
N PHE A 290 0.08 -48.87 8.52
CA PHE A 290 -0.82 -47.75 8.81
C PHE A 290 -0.08 -46.43 9.08
N SER A 291 1.26 -46.42 8.99
CA SER A 291 2.12 -45.25 9.29
C SER A 291 1.99 -44.10 8.31
N ARG A 292 1.40 -44.33 7.13
CA ARG A 292 1.29 -43.32 6.06
C ARG A 292 -0.19 -43.02 5.78
N PRO A 293 -0.70 -41.84 6.17
CA PRO A 293 -2.02 -41.41 5.74
C PRO A 293 -2.04 -41.24 4.21
N ARG A 294 -3.11 -41.71 3.56
CA ARG A 294 -3.35 -41.56 2.11
C ARG A 294 -4.55 -40.66 1.87
#